data_AF-A0AAE0MX82-F1
#
_entry.id   AF-A0AAE0MX82-F1
#
_cell.length_a   1.000
_cell.length_b   1.000
_cell.length_c   1.000
_cell.angle_alpha   90.00
_cell.angle_beta   90.00
_cell.angle_gamma   90.00
#
_symmetry.space_group_name_H-M   'P 1'
#
loop_
_entity.id
_entity.type
_entity.pdbx_description
1 polymer ?
#
loop_
_entity_poly.entity_id
_entity_poly.type
_entity_poly.pdbx_seq_one_letter_code
_entity_poly.pdbx_strand_id
1 'polypeptide(L)'
;VVGGFGRNQYLYHKIGEYCSQRGIEIQQPKNPWEAVALGAVCRCLEPPEGGLVAVRLARKSYGTPASELFRQGVHDPDDMYIDRFTGRKMARGQMTWLCGDKGDRLPEDQPRIIGIELVQRFEPHEGRELYGALVGCVEDTAPRRFVDNAAQVICRVESTFHDIPDSALLRCRDATTGKEYFEVDFKLEATMGATELTWRLLYNGKEYGSTSVSYDI
;
A
#
# COMPACT_ATOMS: atom_id res chain seq x y z
N VAL A 1 29.02 12.75 5.17
CA VAL A 1 28.56 13.58 6.32
C VAL A 1 28.22 14.97 5.82
N VAL A 2 26.98 15.42 6.00
CA VAL A 2 26.45 16.71 5.51
C VAL A 2 25.63 17.42 6.61
N GLY A 3 25.17 18.65 6.37
CA GLY A 3 24.39 19.46 7.30
C GLY A 3 25.23 20.38 8.20
N GLY A 4 24.58 21.19 9.03
CA GLY A 4 25.23 22.18 9.90
C GLY A 4 26.19 21.54 10.91
N PHE A 5 25.78 20.44 11.53
CA PHE A 5 26.64 19.62 12.41
C PHE A 5 27.69 18.83 11.65
N GLY A 6 27.57 18.72 10.32
CA GLY A 6 28.51 18.01 9.48
C GLY A 6 29.91 18.60 9.44
N ARG A 7 30.15 19.80 10.02
CA ARG A 7 31.49 20.40 10.20
C ARG A 7 32.20 19.98 11.50
N ASN A 8 31.50 19.30 12.40
CA ASN A 8 32.08 18.88 13.67
C ASN A 8 33.08 17.73 13.44
N GLN A 9 34.37 18.02 13.68
CA GLN A 9 35.45 17.04 13.48
C GLN A 9 35.35 15.84 14.42
N TYR A 10 34.94 16.05 15.68
CA TYR A 10 34.73 14.96 16.63
C TYR A 10 33.65 13.99 16.15
N LEU A 11 32.52 14.53 15.66
CA LEU A 11 31.44 13.73 15.08
C LEU A 11 31.90 12.98 13.83
N TYR A 12 32.65 13.65 12.94
CA TYR A 12 33.21 13.04 11.74
C TYR A 12 34.13 11.85 12.07
N HIS A 13 35.03 12.02 13.04
CA HIS A 13 35.91 10.94 13.51
C HIS A 13 35.13 9.77 14.12
N LYS A 14 34.13 10.04 14.97
CA LYS A 14 33.30 8.98 15.57
C LYS A 14 32.51 8.19 14.53
N ILE A 15 31.94 8.87 13.53
CA ILE A 15 31.27 8.22 12.41
C ILE A 15 32.28 7.43 11.57
N GLY A 16 33.48 7.97 11.36
CA GLY A 16 34.57 7.28 10.66
C GLY A 16 34.98 5.98 11.33
N GLU A 17 35.23 6.00 12.63
CA GLU A 17 35.52 4.78 13.41
C GLU A 17 34.43 3.71 13.22
N TYR A 18 33.16 4.10 13.32
CA TYR A 18 32.02 3.20 13.13
C TYR A 18 31.92 2.63 11.71
N CYS A 19 32.15 3.47 10.70
CA CYS A 19 32.06 3.11 9.28
C CYS A 19 33.25 2.25 8.83
N SER A 20 34.48 2.56 9.26
CA SER A 20 35.68 1.79 8.91
C SER A 20 35.61 0.36 9.40
N GLN A 21 35.02 0.10 10.57
CA GLN A 21 34.76 -1.26 11.08
C GLN A 21 33.85 -2.10 10.17
N ARG A 22 33.07 -1.43 9.29
CA ARG A 22 32.14 -2.06 8.34
C ARG A 22 32.64 -1.99 6.89
N GLY A 23 33.88 -1.54 6.68
CA GLY A 23 34.44 -1.35 5.33
C GLY A 23 33.76 -0.22 4.54
N ILE A 24 33.13 0.75 5.23
CA ILE A 24 32.43 1.88 4.60
C ILE A 24 33.35 3.11 4.60
N GLU A 25 33.58 3.69 3.42
CA GLU A 25 34.32 4.95 3.27
C GLU A 25 33.41 6.16 3.57
N ILE A 26 33.93 7.13 4.32
CA ILE A 26 33.19 8.34 4.67
C ILE A 26 33.67 9.54 3.86
N GLN A 27 32.73 10.26 3.25
CA GLN A 27 33.02 11.50 2.52
C GLN A 27 32.41 12.71 3.24
N GLN A 28 33.16 13.80 3.30
CA GLN A 28 32.71 15.09 3.79
C GLN A 28 33.03 16.15 2.72
N PRO A 29 32.02 16.79 2.12
CA PRO A 29 32.27 17.83 1.13
C PRO A 29 32.85 19.08 1.81
N LYS A 30 33.48 19.95 1.01
CA LYS A 30 34.11 21.19 1.50
C LYS A 30 33.15 22.06 2.31
N ASN A 31 31.89 22.16 1.87
CA ASN A 31 30.81 22.88 2.55
C ASN A 31 29.66 21.91 2.90
N PRO A 32 29.73 21.20 4.04
CA PRO A 32 28.71 20.22 4.44
C PRO A 32 27.31 20.81 4.58
N TRP A 33 27.21 22.09 4.99
CA TRP A 33 25.96 22.78 5.24
C TRP A 33 25.23 23.20 3.95
N GLU A 34 25.96 23.41 2.84
CA GLU A 34 25.38 23.75 1.53
C GLU A 34 24.95 22.50 0.75
N ALA A 35 25.47 21.32 1.09
CA ALA A 35 25.33 20.11 0.30
C ALA A 35 23.87 19.72 0.00
N VAL A 36 22.95 19.94 0.94
CA VAL A 36 21.51 19.67 0.75
C VAL A 36 20.89 20.65 -0.26
N ALA A 37 21.20 21.94 -0.14
CA ALA A 37 20.70 22.97 -1.05
C ALA A 37 21.27 22.80 -2.46
N LEU A 38 22.57 22.51 -2.57
CA LEU A 38 23.22 22.20 -3.84
C LEU A 38 22.59 20.97 -4.51
N GLY A 39 22.31 19.91 -3.73
CA GLY A 39 21.60 18.73 -4.23
C GLY A 39 20.20 19.05 -4.76
N ALA A 40 19.45 19.90 -4.06
CA ALA A 40 18.13 20.36 -4.51
C ALA A 40 18.20 21.16 -5.82
N VAL A 41 19.19 22.07 -5.95
CA VAL A 41 19.41 22.83 -7.19
C VAL A 41 19.80 21.91 -8.34
N CYS A 42 20.72 20.96 -8.11
CA CYS A 42 21.08 19.95 -9.11
C CYS A 42 19.86 19.14 -9.56
N ARG A 43 18.98 18.74 -8.63
CA ARG A 43 17.73 18.02 -8.95
C ARG A 43 16.76 18.87 -9.77
N CYS A 44 16.67 20.18 -9.50
CA CYS A 44 15.83 21.11 -10.25
C CYS A 44 16.34 21.39 -11.67
N LEU A 45 17.65 21.41 -11.87
CA LEU A 45 18.29 21.66 -13.17
C LEU A 45 18.34 20.42 -14.06
N GLU A 46 17.86 19.29 -13.56
CA GLU A 46 17.92 18.01 -14.24
C GLU A 46 16.88 17.92 -15.38
N PRO A 47 17.27 17.44 -16.58
CA PRO A 47 16.33 17.21 -17.65
C PRO A 47 15.33 16.10 -17.27
N PRO A 48 14.06 16.17 -17.74
CA PRO A 48 13.05 15.15 -17.45
C PRO A 48 13.44 13.72 -17.85
N GLU A 49 14.37 13.57 -18.79
CA GLU A 49 14.72 12.29 -19.43
C GLU A 49 15.96 11.60 -18.84
N GLY A 50 16.46 12.04 -17.68
CA GLY A 50 17.65 11.41 -17.07
C GLY A 50 17.86 11.81 -15.62
N GLY A 51 17.15 11.14 -14.71
CA GLY A 51 17.19 11.38 -13.27
C GLY A 51 18.41 10.77 -12.56
N LEU A 52 19.07 11.55 -11.69
CA LEU A 52 20.12 11.17 -10.74
C LEU A 52 19.59 10.23 -9.65
N VAL A 53 18.26 10.14 -9.50
CA VAL A 53 17.58 9.18 -8.61
C VAL A 53 17.09 8.01 -9.46
N ALA A 54 17.90 6.95 -9.53
CA ALA A 54 17.56 5.76 -10.31
C ALA A 54 16.51 4.87 -9.63
N VAL A 55 16.37 4.97 -8.30
CA VAL A 55 15.54 4.06 -7.50
C VAL A 55 15.00 4.81 -6.29
N ARG A 56 13.68 4.78 -6.09
CA ARG A 56 13.07 5.11 -4.80
C ARG A 56 12.80 3.85 -4.02
N LEU A 57 12.80 3.96 -2.70
CA LEU A 57 12.51 2.83 -1.82
C LEU A 57 11.15 3.05 -1.17
N ALA A 58 10.32 2.01 -1.14
CA ALA A 58 9.07 2.02 -0.40
C ALA A 58 9.37 2.29 1.09
N ARG A 59 8.82 3.41 1.62
CA ARG A 59 9.00 3.82 3.02
C ARG A 59 8.20 2.98 4.01
N LYS A 60 7.17 2.29 3.53
CA LYS A 60 6.20 1.49 4.27
C LYS A 60 5.89 0.22 3.48
N SER A 61 5.47 -0.84 4.15
CA SER A 61 4.74 -1.92 3.49
C SER A 61 3.33 -1.41 3.17
N TYR A 62 2.81 -1.72 1.99
CA TYR A 62 1.49 -1.28 1.53
C TYR A 62 0.59 -2.48 1.23
N GLY A 63 -0.66 -2.42 1.68
CA GLY A 63 -1.60 -3.52 1.54
C GLY A 63 -3.03 -3.10 1.77
N THR A 64 -3.94 -4.08 1.70
CA THR A 64 -5.36 -3.88 2.03
C THR A 64 -5.83 -5.04 2.90
N PRO A 65 -6.72 -4.79 3.88
CA PRO A 65 -7.38 -5.86 4.60
C PRO A 65 -8.40 -6.55 3.69
N ALA A 66 -8.51 -7.86 3.83
CA ALA A 66 -9.50 -8.69 3.17
C ALA A 66 -10.01 -9.78 4.12
N SER A 67 -11.12 -10.42 3.73
CA SER A 67 -11.58 -11.63 4.41
C SER A 67 -11.05 -12.87 3.70
N GLU A 68 -10.57 -13.84 4.46
CA GLU A 68 -10.02 -15.10 3.96
C GLU A 68 -10.72 -16.30 4.58
N LEU A 69 -10.54 -17.51 4.04
CA LEU A 69 -11.07 -18.73 4.66
C LEU A 69 -10.46 -18.95 6.04
N PHE A 70 -11.30 -19.17 7.06
CA PHE A 70 -10.82 -19.39 8.42
C PHE A 70 -10.03 -20.69 8.52
N ARG A 71 -8.79 -20.60 9.02
CA ARG A 71 -7.92 -21.75 9.29
C ARG A 71 -7.62 -21.82 10.78
N GLN A 72 -8.06 -22.90 11.41
CA GLN A 72 -7.80 -23.14 12.82
C GLN A 72 -6.30 -23.23 13.10
N GLY A 73 -5.84 -22.54 14.14
CA GLY A 73 -4.42 -22.48 14.50
C GLY A 73 -3.60 -21.45 13.70
N VAL A 74 -4.18 -20.83 12.67
CA VAL A 74 -3.55 -19.72 11.92
C VAL A 74 -4.25 -18.41 12.24
N HIS A 75 -5.58 -18.39 12.22
CA HIS A 75 -6.38 -17.20 12.46
C HIS A 75 -6.88 -17.12 13.90
N ASP A 76 -7.00 -15.90 14.39
CA ASP A 76 -7.59 -15.61 15.69
C ASP A 76 -9.10 -15.91 15.66
N PRO A 77 -9.65 -16.68 16.61
CA PRO A 77 -11.09 -16.91 16.72
C PRO A 77 -11.94 -15.63 16.77
N ASP A 78 -11.40 -14.51 17.28
CA ASP A 78 -12.12 -13.23 17.34
C ASP A 78 -12.37 -12.60 15.96
N ASP A 79 -11.57 -13.01 14.96
CA ASP A 79 -11.75 -12.59 13.56
C ASP A 79 -12.72 -13.53 12.81
N MET A 80 -13.13 -14.64 13.41
CA MET A 80 -13.97 -15.65 12.75
C MET A 80 -15.40 -15.14 12.57
N TYR A 81 -15.96 -15.37 11.37
CA TYR A 81 -17.39 -15.23 11.10
C TYR A 81 -17.86 -16.27 10.08
N ILE A 82 -19.17 -16.49 10.00
CA ILE A 82 -19.78 -17.30 8.94
C ILE A 82 -20.26 -16.33 7.87
N ASP A 83 -19.75 -16.47 6.64
CA ASP A 83 -20.24 -15.72 5.49
C ASP A 83 -21.70 -16.09 5.23
N ARG A 84 -22.60 -15.10 5.30
CA ARG A 84 -24.05 -15.29 5.14
C ARG A 84 -24.46 -15.77 3.74
N PHE A 85 -23.62 -15.58 2.72
CA PHE A 85 -23.92 -15.95 1.34
C PHE A 85 -23.38 -17.34 0.99
N THR A 86 -22.17 -17.65 1.45
CA THR A 86 -21.48 -18.90 1.11
C THR A 86 -21.60 -19.97 2.20
N GLY A 87 -22.03 -19.60 3.42
CA GLY A 87 -22.07 -20.46 4.60
C GLY A 87 -20.68 -20.87 5.12
N ARG A 88 -19.60 -20.33 4.54
CA ARG A 88 -18.22 -20.70 4.87
C ARG A 88 -17.73 -19.93 6.10
N LYS A 89 -16.86 -20.58 6.88
CA LYS A 89 -16.12 -19.91 7.96
C LYS A 89 -15.01 -19.06 7.35
N MET A 90 -15.04 -17.77 7.64
CA MET A 90 -14.11 -16.75 7.16
C MET A 90 -13.42 -16.06 8.34
N ALA A 91 -12.26 -15.45 8.09
CA ALA A 91 -11.54 -14.59 9.03
C ALA A 91 -11.53 -13.17 8.45
N ARG A 92 -12.06 -12.19 9.18
CA ARG A 92 -12.11 -10.79 8.76
C ARG A 92 -10.79 -10.07 9.01
N GLY A 93 -10.52 -9.01 8.26
CA GLY A 93 -9.42 -8.08 8.55
C GLY A 93 -8.03 -8.71 8.49
N GLN A 94 -7.84 -9.72 7.63
CA GLN A 94 -6.52 -10.29 7.37
C GLN A 94 -5.80 -9.40 6.35
N MET A 95 -4.56 -9.03 6.65
CA MET A 95 -3.80 -8.09 5.83
C MET A 95 -3.15 -8.81 4.64
N THR A 96 -3.45 -8.33 3.43
CA THR A 96 -2.71 -8.70 2.23
C THR A 96 -1.76 -7.57 1.86
N TRP A 97 -0.48 -7.74 2.19
CA TRP A 97 0.59 -6.81 1.84
C TRP A 97 1.02 -7.03 0.39
N LEU A 98 0.75 -6.03 -0.45
CA LEU A 98 1.01 -6.05 -1.90
C LEU A 98 2.42 -5.51 -2.24
N CYS A 99 2.94 -4.64 -1.38
CA CYS A 99 4.32 -4.19 -1.36
C CYS A 99 4.89 -4.60 0.00
N GLY A 100 5.55 -5.75 0.05
CA GLY A 100 5.83 -6.50 1.28
C GLY A 100 6.99 -5.94 2.10
N ASP A 101 8.08 -5.55 1.44
CA ASP A 101 9.31 -5.16 2.11
C ASP A 101 9.52 -3.65 2.07
N LYS A 102 9.69 -3.05 3.24
CA LYS A 102 10.29 -1.72 3.35
C LYS A 102 11.66 -1.75 2.69
N GLY A 103 11.91 -0.80 1.78
CA GLY A 103 13.10 -0.87 0.93
C GLY A 103 12.83 -1.41 -0.47
N ASP A 104 11.60 -1.83 -0.77
CA ASP A 104 11.24 -2.26 -2.12
C ASP A 104 11.49 -1.16 -3.15
N ARG A 105 12.15 -1.52 -4.25
CA ARG A 105 12.47 -0.57 -5.32
C ARG A 105 11.19 -0.15 -6.04
N LEU A 106 10.94 1.14 -6.04
CA LEU A 106 9.93 1.82 -6.84
C LEU A 106 10.69 2.47 -8.02
N PRO A 107 10.49 1.99 -9.26
CA PRO A 107 11.07 2.62 -10.43
C PRO A 107 10.56 4.06 -10.54
N GLU A 108 11.45 5.02 -10.86
CA GLU A 108 11.05 6.42 -11.05
C GLU A 108 10.54 6.67 -12.48
N ASP A 109 11.00 5.87 -13.43
CA ASP A 109 10.61 5.93 -14.85
C ASP A 109 9.21 5.36 -15.12
N GLN A 110 8.78 4.37 -14.31
CA GLN A 110 7.47 3.75 -14.43
C GLN A 110 6.80 3.61 -13.06
N PRO A 111 5.55 4.09 -12.91
CA PRO A 111 4.83 3.92 -11.66
C PRO A 111 4.66 2.43 -11.35
N ARG A 112 5.01 2.02 -10.14
CA ARG A 112 4.76 0.65 -9.70
C ARG A 112 3.27 0.49 -9.45
N ILE A 113 2.67 -0.46 -10.15
CA ILE A 113 1.27 -0.82 -9.97
C ILE A 113 1.21 -2.09 -9.13
N ILE A 114 0.51 -2.02 -8.01
CA ILE A 114 0.20 -3.15 -7.15
C ILE A 114 -1.31 -3.26 -6.99
N GLY A 115 -1.85 -4.46 -6.94
CA GLY A 115 -3.29 -4.62 -6.82
C GLY A 115 -3.70 -6.01 -6.41
N ILE A 116 -4.98 -6.13 -6.06
CA ILE A 116 -5.61 -7.37 -5.64
C ILE A 116 -7.03 -7.44 -6.19
N GLU A 117 -7.44 -8.64 -6.56
CA GLU A 117 -8.82 -8.94 -6.91
C GLU A 117 -9.57 -9.38 -5.66
N LEU A 118 -10.71 -8.75 -5.43
CA LEU A 118 -11.58 -8.99 -4.30
C LEU A 118 -13.00 -9.28 -4.80
N VAL A 119 -13.75 -9.94 -3.94
CA VAL A 119 -15.12 -10.32 -4.22
C VAL A 119 -16.01 -9.71 -3.16
N GLN A 120 -17.07 -9.03 -3.60
CA GLN A 120 -18.14 -8.60 -2.72
C GLN A 120 -19.47 -9.21 -3.15
N ARG A 121 -20.32 -9.46 -2.15
CA ARG A 121 -21.63 -10.08 -2.32
C ARG A 121 -22.70 -9.21 -1.69
N PHE A 122 -23.85 -9.11 -2.34
CA PHE A 122 -24.98 -8.32 -1.87
C PHE A 122 -26.30 -9.00 -2.20
N GLU A 123 -27.30 -8.78 -1.35
CA GLU A 123 -28.67 -9.21 -1.63
C GLU A 123 -29.31 -8.29 -2.69
N PRO A 124 -30.34 -8.74 -3.44
CA PRO A 124 -30.98 -7.93 -4.48
C PRO A 124 -31.53 -6.57 -4.04
N HIS A 125 -31.86 -6.42 -2.76
CA HIS A 125 -32.46 -5.19 -2.21
C HIS A 125 -31.49 -4.39 -1.32
N GLU A 126 -30.23 -4.81 -1.25
CA GLU A 126 -29.21 -4.16 -0.42
C GLU A 126 -28.47 -3.08 -1.22
N GLY A 127 -27.98 -2.05 -0.51
CA GLY A 127 -27.11 -1.03 -1.11
C GLY A 127 -25.82 -1.64 -1.65
N ARG A 128 -25.37 -1.16 -2.83
CA ARG A 128 -24.18 -1.69 -3.53
C ARG A 128 -22.96 -0.84 -3.25
N GLU A 129 -22.62 -0.66 -1.98
CA GLU A 129 -21.47 0.13 -1.55
C GLU A 129 -20.21 -0.73 -1.53
N LEU A 130 -19.18 -0.31 -2.25
CA LEU A 130 -17.86 -0.92 -2.23
C LEU A 130 -16.87 0.03 -1.57
N TYR A 131 -16.04 -0.54 -0.71
CA TYR A 131 -15.00 0.18 -0.01
C TYR A 131 -13.68 -0.58 -0.13
N GLY A 132 -12.59 0.17 -0.23
CA GLY A 132 -11.24 -0.37 -0.22
C GLY A 132 -10.32 0.54 0.57
N ALA A 133 -9.67 0.02 1.60
CA ALA A 133 -8.71 0.78 2.38
C ALA A 133 -7.28 0.42 1.94
N LEU A 134 -6.49 1.42 1.60
CA LEU A 134 -5.05 1.25 1.52
C LEU A 134 -4.45 1.45 2.92
N VAL A 135 -3.68 0.48 3.36
CA VAL A 135 -3.07 0.42 4.68
C VAL A 135 -1.56 0.39 4.53
N GLY A 136 -0.87 1.10 5.42
CA GLY A 136 0.57 1.16 5.52
C GLY A 136 1.09 0.65 6.86
N CYS A 137 2.27 0.05 6.86
CA CYS A 137 3.04 -0.28 8.06
C CYS A 137 4.48 0.24 7.95
N VAL A 138 5.01 0.86 9.01
CA VAL A 138 6.38 1.39 9.08
C VAL A 138 7.38 0.44 9.72
N GLU A 139 6.89 -0.59 10.41
CA GLU A 139 7.71 -1.59 11.09
C GLU A 139 8.36 -2.52 10.07
N ASP A 140 9.49 -3.11 10.46
CA ASP A 140 10.25 -3.99 9.56
C ASP A 140 9.55 -5.33 9.34
N THR A 141 8.61 -5.71 10.21
CA THR A 141 7.76 -6.89 10.06
C THR A 141 6.30 -6.45 10.09
N ALA A 142 5.66 -6.44 8.92
CA ALA A 142 4.27 -6.02 8.82
C ALA A 142 3.32 -7.05 9.50
N PRO A 143 2.31 -6.58 10.27
CA PRO A 143 1.42 -7.48 11.00
C PRO A 143 0.49 -8.23 10.05
N ARG A 144 0.01 -9.40 10.47
CA ARG A 144 -0.96 -10.20 9.68
C ARG A 144 -2.39 -9.72 9.80
N ARG A 145 -2.72 -8.99 10.87
CA ARG A 145 -4.09 -8.56 11.19
C ARG A 145 -4.20 -7.05 11.09
N PHE A 146 -5.32 -6.58 10.57
CA PHE A 146 -5.61 -5.16 10.45
C PHE A 146 -5.89 -4.48 11.79
N VAL A 147 -6.35 -5.24 12.79
CA VAL A 147 -6.60 -4.71 14.15
C VAL A 147 -5.30 -4.36 14.89
N ASP A 148 -4.15 -4.78 14.36
CA ASP A 148 -2.85 -4.43 14.92
C ASP A 148 -2.57 -2.93 14.78
N ASN A 149 -2.08 -2.29 15.84
CA ASN A 149 -1.78 -0.86 15.85
C ASN A 149 -0.71 -0.44 14.84
N ALA A 150 0.15 -1.37 14.38
CA ALA A 150 1.13 -1.10 13.35
C ALA A 150 0.49 -0.92 11.95
N ALA A 151 -0.72 -1.42 11.74
CA ALA A 151 -1.47 -1.28 10.50
C ALA A 151 -2.28 0.02 10.49
N GLN A 152 -1.85 1.00 9.69
CA GLN A 152 -2.45 2.34 9.65
C GLN A 152 -3.09 2.62 8.30
N VAL A 153 -4.36 3.07 8.30
CA VAL A 153 -5.06 3.47 7.07
C VAL A 153 -4.39 4.71 6.48
N ILE A 154 -3.98 4.63 5.21
CA ILE A 154 -3.42 5.76 4.45
C ILE A 154 -4.55 6.50 3.75
N CYS A 155 -5.38 5.78 3.00
CA CYS A 155 -6.56 6.33 2.34
C CYS A 155 -7.62 5.26 2.12
N ARG A 156 -8.82 5.71 1.75
CA ARG A 156 -9.95 4.86 1.42
C ARG A 156 -10.49 5.30 0.06
N VAL A 157 -10.87 4.32 -0.74
CA VAL A 157 -11.71 4.53 -1.90
C VAL A 157 -13.10 3.98 -1.59
N GLU A 158 -14.12 4.78 -1.88
CA GLU A 158 -15.52 4.41 -1.73
C GLU A 158 -16.19 4.60 -3.09
N SER A 159 -17.04 3.64 -3.47
CA SER A 159 -17.80 3.70 -4.71
C SER A 159 -19.12 2.97 -4.54
N THR A 160 -20.10 3.29 -5.38
CA THR A 160 -21.41 2.65 -5.36
C THR A 160 -21.72 2.06 -6.74
N PHE A 161 -22.14 0.80 -6.76
CA PHE A 161 -22.49 0.07 -7.99
C PHE A 161 -24.00 0.14 -8.28
N HIS A 162 -24.67 1.21 -7.83
CA HIS A 162 -26.09 1.42 -8.12
C HIS A 162 -26.39 1.52 -9.61
N ASP A 163 -25.48 2.11 -10.40
CA ASP A 163 -25.64 2.27 -11.84
C ASP A 163 -25.36 1.00 -12.64
N ILE A 164 -24.85 -0.06 -11.99
CA ILE A 164 -24.59 -1.35 -12.66
C ILE A 164 -25.88 -2.17 -12.65
N PRO A 165 -26.45 -2.51 -13.81
CA PRO A 165 -27.68 -3.28 -13.87
C PRO A 165 -27.46 -4.71 -13.37
N ASP A 166 -28.47 -5.28 -12.74
CA ASP A 166 -28.46 -6.65 -12.19
C ASP A 166 -28.08 -7.72 -13.22
N SER A 167 -28.40 -7.47 -14.50
CA SER A 167 -28.05 -8.35 -15.61
C SER A 167 -26.56 -8.42 -15.91
N ALA A 168 -25.77 -7.44 -15.46
CA ALA A 168 -24.32 -7.42 -15.61
C ALA A 168 -23.59 -8.11 -14.44
N LEU A 169 -24.33 -8.48 -13.39
CA LEU A 169 -23.78 -9.05 -12.17
C LEU A 169 -23.95 -10.57 -12.16
N LEU A 170 -23.01 -11.27 -11.52
CA LEU A 170 -23.12 -12.71 -11.37
C LEU A 170 -24.23 -13.04 -10.37
N ARG A 171 -25.30 -13.70 -10.84
CA ARG A 171 -26.38 -14.19 -9.98
C ARG A 171 -26.00 -15.55 -9.40
N CYS A 172 -26.00 -15.63 -8.09
CA CYS A 172 -25.73 -16.83 -7.34
C CYS A 172 -26.94 -17.22 -6.48
N ARG A 173 -26.95 -18.48 -6.04
CA ARG A 173 -27.95 -18.99 -5.12
C ARG A 173 -27.26 -19.77 -4.01
N ASP A 174 -27.59 -19.44 -2.78
CA ASP A 174 -27.13 -20.20 -1.60
C ASP A 174 -27.70 -21.62 -1.69
N ALA A 175 -26.81 -22.62 -1.68
CA ALA A 175 -27.18 -24.03 -1.83
C ALA A 175 -27.99 -24.58 -0.63
N THR A 176 -27.88 -23.95 0.54
CA THR A 176 -28.54 -24.35 1.78
C THR A 176 -29.88 -23.63 1.94
N THR A 177 -29.88 -22.30 1.76
CA THR A 177 -31.07 -21.48 2.02
C THR A 177 -31.92 -21.22 0.79
N GLY A 178 -31.37 -21.45 -0.41
CA GLY A 178 -32.04 -21.14 -1.69
C GLY A 178 -32.15 -19.66 -2.00
N LYS A 179 -31.63 -18.77 -1.14
CA LYS A 179 -31.67 -17.32 -1.33
C LYS A 179 -30.75 -16.90 -2.48
N GLU A 180 -31.25 -15.97 -3.30
CA GLU A 180 -30.46 -15.39 -4.38
C GLU A 180 -29.62 -14.22 -3.85
N TYR A 181 -28.40 -14.13 -4.36
CA TYR A 181 -27.49 -13.02 -4.10
C TYR A 181 -26.68 -12.72 -5.36
N PHE A 182 -26.06 -11.55 -5.39
CA PHE A 182 -25.16 -11.15 -6.46
C PHE A 182 -23.72 -11.22 -5.98
N GLU A 183 -22.82 -11.57 -6.88
CA GLU A 183 -21.38 -11.57 -6.67
C GLU A 183 -20.71 -10.62 -7.66
N VAL A 184 -19.74 -9.85 -7.16
CA VAL A 184 -18.97 -8.87 -7.91
C VAL A 184 -17.50 -9.03 -7.62
N ASP A 185 -16.77 -9.37 -8.68
CA ASP A 185 -15.32 -9.31 -8.71
C ASP A 185 -14.90 -7.88 -9.08
N PHE A 186 -14.06 -7.29 -8.25
CA PHE A 186 -13.48 -5.97 -8.48
C PHE A 186 -12.01 -5.99 -8.12
N LYS A 187 -11.25 -5.04 -8.67
CA LYS A 187 -9.82 -4.91 -8.42
C LYS A 187 -9.56 -3.63 -7.66
N LEU A 188 -8.80 -3.74 -6.57
CA LEU A 188 -8.20 -2.57 -5.94
C LEU A 188 -6.75 -2.44 -6.42
N GLU A 189 -6.36 -1.23 -6.81
CA GLU A 189 -5.06 -0.99 -7.42
C GLU A 189 -4.42 0.29 -6.89
N ALA A 190 -3.17 0.18 -6.41
CA ALA A 190 -2.31 1.30 -6.04
C ALA A 190 -1.34 1.56 -7.17
N THR A 191 -1.38 2.77 -7.69
CA THR A 191 -0.36 3.34 -8.56
C THR A 191 0.58 4.17 -7.69
N MET A 192 1.81 3.69 -7.51
CA MET A 192 2.85 4.39 -6.76
C MET A 192 3.69 5.22 -7.73
N GLY A 193 3.37 6.52 -7.82
CA GLY A 193 4.12 7.48 -8.62
C GLY A 193 5.26 8.13 -7.85
N ALA A 194 5.89 9.13 -8.45
CA ALA A 194 6.99 9.87 -7.84
C ALA A 194 6.51 10.73 -6.65
N THR A 195 5.46 11.52 -6.84
CA THR A 195 4.99 12.50 -5.84
C THR A 195 3.73 12.06 -5.12
N GLU A 196 2.96 11.17 -5.74
CA GLU A 196 1.65 10.74 -5.26
C GLU A 196 1.50 9.23 -5.33
N LEU A 197 0.61 8.75 -4.46
CA LEU A 197 0.07 7.40 -4.49
C LEU A 197 -1.41 7.52 -4.82
N THR A 198 -1.86 6.83 -5.86
CA THR A 198 -3.28 6.79 -6.27
C THR A 198 -3.85 5.41 -6.04
N TRP A 199 -4.90 5.31 -5.21
CA TRP A 199 -5.64 4.08 -4.92
C TRP A 199 -6.95 4.07 -5.70
N ARG A 200 -7.18 3.02 -6.49
CA ARG A 200 -8.31 2.91 -7.43
C ARG A 200 -9.14 1.67 -7.15
N LEU A 201 -10.44 1.80 -7.39
CA LEU A 201 -11.38 0.70 -7.50
C LEU A 201 -11.77 0.53 -8.97
N LEU A 202 -11.48 -0.65 -9.50
CA LEU A 202 -11.70 -1.03 -10.88
C LEU A 202 -12.72 -2.17 -10.96
N TYR A 203 -13.67 -2.08 -11.89
CA TYR A 203 -14.58 -3.16 -12.23
C TYR A 203 -14.62 -3.34 -13.74
N ASN A 204 -14.39 -4.57 -14.22
CA ASN A 204 -14.23 -4.88 -15.64
C ASN A 204 -13.22 -3.96 -16.36
N GLY A 205 -12.12 -3.61 -15.68
CA GLY A 205 -11.07 -2.71 -16.20
C GLY A 205 -11.45 -1.22 -16.24
N LYS A 206 -12.67 -0.85 -15.84
CA LYS A 206 -13.11 0.55 -15.74
C LYS A 206 -12.96 1.06 -14.31
N GLU A 207 -12.49 2.29 -14.16
CA GLU A 207 -12.43 2.98 -12.87
C GLU A 207 -13.82 3.42 -12.40
N TYR A 208 -14.15 3.07 -11.15
CA TYR A 208 -15.40 3.43 -10.48
C TYR A 208 -15.17 4.34 -9.26
N GLY A 209 -13.93 4.46 -8.80
CA GLY A 209 -13.55 5.38 -7.74
C GLY A 209 -12.04 5.43 -7.60
N SER A 210 -11.53 6.56 -7.14
CA SER A 210 -10.11 6.71 -6.84
C SER A 210 -9.85 7.75 -5.75
N THR A 211 -8.69 7.64 -5.12
CA THR A 211 -8.21 8.59 -4.11
C THR A 211 -6.70 8.70 -4.20
N SER A 212 -6.20 9.92 -4.26
CA SER A 212 -4.77 10.22 -4.37
C SER A 212 -4.26 10.88 -3.10
N VAL A 213 -3.07 10.48 -2.66
CA VAL A 213 -2.39 11.01 -1.48
C VAL A 213 -0.97 11.39 -1.88
N SER A 214 -0.55 12.60 -1.54
CA SER A 214 0.86 13.01 -1.67
C SER A 214 1.70 12.33 -0.60
N TYR A 215 2.92 11.89 -0.95
CA TYR A 215 3.86 11.48 0.08
C TYR A 215 4.24 12.71 0.91
N ASP A 216 3.93 12.73 2.20
CA ASP A 216 4.43 13.78 3.09
C ASP A 216 5.97 13.82 2.99
N ILE A 217 6.48 14.99 2.61
CA ILE A 217 7.90 15.27 2.34
C ILE A 217 8.65 15.43 3.65
#